data_AF-A0A2S2PF24-F1
#
_entry.id   AF-A0A2S2PF24-F1
#
_cell.length_a   1.000
_cell.length_b   1.000
_cell.length_c   1.000
_cell.angle_alpha   90.00
_cell.angle_beta   90.00
_cell.angle_gamma   90.00
#
_symmetry.space_group_name_H-M   'P 1'
#
loop_
_entity.id
_entity.type
_entity.pdbx_description
1 polymer ?
#
loop_
_entity_poly.entity_id
_entity_poly.type
_entity_poly.pdbx_seq_one_letter_code
_entity_poly.pdbx_strand_id
1 'polypeptide(L)'
;MLSIIKLVLSTGNVFILLLLLCYLLERINNIKESVHSGMYSFNWTSMNLRSRKMLLLSMQLNNANKLMMKITPRNIISLQLFNSVIFTCYNILSVMLNIRFK
;
A
#
# COMPACT_ATOMS: atom_id res chain seq x y z
N MET A 1 33.73 6.70 -13.68
CA MET A 1 32.42 7.38 -13.86
C MET A 1 31.30 6.45 -14.31
N LEU A 2 31.42 5.74 -15.45
CA LEU A 2 30.33 4.94 -16.03
C LEU A 2 29.73 3.88 -15.06
N SER A 3 30.57 3.22 -14.26
CA SER A 3 30.11 2.21 -13.28
C SER A 3 29.26 2.82 -12.15
N ILE A 4 29.61 4.02 -11.68
CA ILE A 4 28.88 4.75 -10.64
C ILE A 4 27.51 5.19 -11.18
N ILE A 5 27.47 5.69 -12.41
CA ILE A 5 26.24 6.11 -13.09
C ILE A 5 25.27 4.92 -13.22
N LYS A 6 25.76 3.75 -13.65
CA LYS A 6 24.94 2.52 -13.74
C LYS A 6 24.37 2.11 -12.38
N LEU A 7 25.16 2.20 -11.31
CA LEU A 7 24.73 1.84 -9.97
C LEU A 7 23.64 2.80 -9.44
N VAL A 8 23.81 4.10 -9.64
CA VAL A 8 22.81 5.12 -9.28
C VAL A 8 21.52 4.92 -10.08
N LEU A 9 21.61 4.64 -11.38
CA LEU A 9 20.43 4.42 -12.23
C LEU A 9 19.66 3.17 -11.81
N SER A 10 20.37 2.07 -11.56
CA SER A 10 19.76 0.80 -11.12
C SER A 10 19.08 0.94 -9.77
N THR A 11 19.75 1.53 -8.78
CA THR A 11 19.16 1.77 -7.45
C THR A 11 17.97 2.72 -7.52
N GLY A 12 18.09 3.82 -8.26
CA GLY A 12 16.98 4.76 -8.48
C GLY A 12 15.74 4.10 -9.08
N ASN A 13 15.92 3.24 -10.09
CA ASN A 13 14.82 2.51 -10.72
C ASN A 13 14.06 1.62 -9.72
N VAL A 14 14.78 0.93 -8.84
CA VAL A 14 14.17 0.08 -7.79
C VAL A 14 13.35 0.93 -6.81
N PHE A 15 13.86 2.09 -6.39
CA PHE A 15 13.12 3.01 -5.51
C PHE A 15 11.86 3.55 -6.17
N ILE A 16 11.92 3.93 -7.45
CA ILE A 16 10.75 4.41 -8.21
C ILE A 16 9.69 3.32 -8.32
N LEU A 17 10.10 2.08 -8.65
CA LEU A 17 9.18 0.95 -8.74
C LEU A 17 8.50 0.68 -7.39
N LEU A 18 9.28 0.69 -6.30
CA LEU A 18 8.75 0.51 -4.94
C LEU A 18 7.77 1.62 -4.55
N LEU A 19 8.08 2.88 -4.89
CA LEU A 19 7.22 4.03 -4.65
C LEU A 19 5.88 3.87 -5.37
N LEU A 20 5.92 3.57 -6.67
CA LEU A 20 4.72 3.36 -7.49
C LEU A 20 3.85 2.22 -6.93
N LEU A 21 4.47 1.11 -6.56
CA LEU A 21 3.78 -0.03 -5.98
C LEU A 21 3.08 0.35 -4.66
N CYS A 22 3.80 1.02 -3.75
CA CYS A 22 3.26 1.45 -2.46
C CYS A 22 2.09 2.44 -2.64
N TYR A 23 2.25 3.40 -3.54
CA TYR A 23 1.22 4.40 -3.84
C TYR A 23 -0.06 3.79 -4.42
N LEU A 24 0.08 2.92 -5.42
CA LEU A 24 -1.08 2.28 -6.07
C LEU A 24 -1.86 1.40 -5.10
N LEU A 25 -1.16 0.61 -4.28
CA LEU A 25 -1.79 -0.30 -3.33
C LEU A 25 -2.48 0.44 -2.19
N GLU A 26 -1.87 1.51 -1.67
CA GLU A 26 -2.52 2.38 -0.68
C GLU A 26 -3.78 3.04 -1.26
N ARG A 27 -3.72 3.53 -2.51
CA ARG A 27 -4.89 4.09 -3.18
C ARG A 27 -6.02 3.07 -3.32
N ILE A 28 -5.73 1.84 -3.69
CA ILE A 28 -6.74 0.78 -3.77
C ILE A 28 -7.32 0.50 -2.38
N ASN A 29 -6.49 0.49 -1.35
CA ASN A 29 -6.95 0.27 0.03
C ASN A 29 -7.90 1.40 0.49
N ASN A 30 -7.58 2.65 0.20
CA ASN A 30 -8.42 3.81 0.53
C ASN A 30 -9.77 3.78 -0.22
N ILE A 31 -9.76 3.41 -1.49
CA ILE A 31 -11.00 3.25 -2.28
C ILE A 31 -11.85 2.11 -1.71
N LYS A 32 -11.24 1.02 -1.28
CA LYS A 32 -11.96 -0.11 -0.69
C LYS A 32 -12.63 0.28 0.63
N GLU A 33 -11.93 1.04 1.47
CA GLU A 33 -12.47 1.56 2.73
C GLU A 33 -13.61 2.55 2.50
N SER A 34 -13.49 3.43 1.50
CA SER A 34 -14.57 4.36 1.14
C SER A 34 -15.80 3.64 0.59
N VAL A 35 -15.61 2.60 -0.23
CA VAL A 35 -16.71 1.73 -0.70
C VAL A 35 -17.38 1.03 0.47
N HIS A 36 -16.61 0.48 1.41
CA HIS A 36 -17.16 -0.15 2.61
C HIS A 36 -18.03 0.85 3.40
N SER A 37 -17.50 2.04 3.69
CA SER A 37 -18.23 3.10 4.39
C SER A 37 -19.49 3.54 3.63
N GLY A 38 -19.40 3.71 2.31
CA GLY A 38 -20.52 4.09 1.44
C GLY A 38 -21.65 3.06 1.41
N MET A 39 -21.32 1.76 1.55
CA MET A 39 -22.34 0.71 1.64
C MET A 39 -23.10 0.76 2.97
N TYR A 40 -22.42 1.10 4.08
CA TYR A 40 -23.04 1.23 5.40
C TYR A 40 -23.87 2.51 5.56
N SER A 41 -23.46 3.61 4.92
CA SER A 41 -24.19 4.89 4.97
C SER A 41 -25.41 4.94 4.04
N PHE A 42 -25.60 3.91 3.21
CA PHE A 42 -26.71 3.84 2.28
C PHE A 42 -28.07 3.69 3.01
N ASN A 43 -29.10 4.40 2.57
CA ASN A 43 -30.45 4.31 3.16
C ASN A 43 -31.14 2.99 2.76
N TRP A 44 -30.79 1.90 3.45
CA TRP A 44 -31.30 0.56 3.21
C TRP A 44 -32.81 0.43 3.50
N THR A 45 -33.34 1.27 4.41
CA THR A 45 -34.75 1.28 4.78
C THR A 45 -35.68 1.73 3.65
N SER A 46 -35.24 2.60 2.74
CA SER A 46 -36.04 3.03 1.59
C SER A 46 -35.87 2.17 0.32
N MET A 47 -35.03 1.14 0.35
CA MET A 47 -34.74 0.29 -0.82
C MET A 47 -35.76 -0.82 -1.06
N ASN A 48 -35.97 -1.17 -2.33
CA ASN A 48 -36.71 -2.36 -2.75
C ASN A 48 -35.97 -3.66 -2.38
N LEU A 49 -36.71 -4.76 -2.21
CA LEU A 49 -36.19 -6.06 -1.76
C LEU A 49 -35.04 -6.61 -2.63
N ARG A 50 -35.12 -6.40 -3.95
CA ARG A 50 -34.06 -6.78 -4.91
C ARG A 50 -32.76 -6.03 -4.63
N SER A 51 -32.84 -4.71 -4.43
CA SER A 51 -31.68 -3.85 -4.18
C SER A 51 -31.04 -4.16 -2.82
N ARG A 52 -31.85 -4.47 -1.79
CA ARG A 52 -31.35 -4.93 -0.48
C ARG A 52 -30.58 -6.24 -0.58
N LYS A 53 -31.11 -7.23 -1.31
CA LYS A 53 -30.41 -8.49 -1.56
C LYS A 53 -29.08 -8.27 -2.29
N MET A 54 -29.06 -7.39 -3.28
CA MET A 54 -27.85 -7.07 -4.03
C MET A 54 -26.80 -6.37 -3.15
N LEU A 55 -27.22 -5.38 -2.34
CA LEU A 55 -26.36 -4.70 -1.38
C LEU A 55 -25.76 -5.69 -0.37
N LEU A 56 -26.57 -6.60 0.17
CA LEU A 56 -26.13 -7.63 1.11
C LEU A 56 -25.07 -8.56 0.48
N LEU A 57 -25.32 -9.03 -0.75
CA LEU A 57 -24.36 -9.86 -1.49
C LEU A 57 -23.05 -9.10 -1.75
N SER A 58 -23.14 -7.83 -2.15
CA SER A 58 -21.95 -6.99 -2.35
C SER A 58 -21.17 -6.77 -1.05
N MET A 59 -21.85 -6.58 0.09
CA MET A 59 -21.20 -6.45 1.41
C MET A 59 -20.51 -7.76 1.81
N GLN A 60 -21.17 -8.90 1.60
CA GLN A 60 -20.62 -10.23 1.86
C GLN A 60 -19.40 -10.51 0.99
N LEU A 61 -19.46 -10.19 -0.30
CA LEU A 61 -18.33 -10.30 -1.24
C LEU A 61 -17.18 -9.38 -0.82
N ASN A 62 -17.45 -8.12 -0.47
CA ASN A 62 -16.42 -7.17 -0.05
C ASN A 62 -15.77 -7.59 1.30
N ASN A 63 -16.57 -8.17 2.22
CA ASN A 63 -16.08 -8.69 3.49
C ASN A 63 -15.32 -10.02 3.35
N ALA A 64 -15.73 -10.92 2.45
CA ALA A 64 -14.97 -12.13 2.13
C ALA A 64 -13.63 -11.80 1.46
N ASN A 65 -13.59 -10.70 0.72
CA ASN A 65 -12.37 -10.14 0.16
C ASN A 65 -11.53 -9.36 1.20
N LYS A 66 -11.67 -9.62 2.51
CA LYS A 66 -10.80 -9.11 3.61
C LYS A 66 -9.34 -9.55 3.55
N LEU A 67 -8.90 -10.08 2.41
CA LEU A 67 -7.55 -9.83 1.92
C LEU A 67 -7.40 -8.31 1.75
N MET A 68 -7.15 -7.59 2.85
CA MET A 68 -6.23 -6.47 2.79
C MET A 68 -5.06 -6.99 1.97
N MET A 69 -4.65 -6.28 0.91
CA MET A 69 -3.47 -6.64 0.13
C MET A 69 -2.24 -6.46 1.01
N LYS A 70 -2.10 -7.40 1.96
CA LYS A 70 -1.01 -7.56 2.88
C LYS A 70 -0.06 -8.51 2.17
N ILE A 71 1.08 -7.99 1.72
CA ILE A 71 2.20 -8.86 1.32
C ILE A 71 2.63 -9.73 2.51
N THR A 72 2.41 -9.27 3.75
CA THR A 72 2.70 -10.02 4.98
C THR A 72 1.68 -9.64 6.07
N PRO A 73 1.23 -10.56 6.94
CA PRO A 73 0.23 -10.28 7.98
C PRO A 73 0.52 -9.05 8.88
N ARG A 74 1.80 -8.65 8.99
CA ARG A 74 2.27 -7.51 9.78
C ARG A 74 2.40 -6.19 9.03
N ASN A 75 2.57 -6.21 7.71
CA ASN A 75 2.98 -5.03 6.95
C ASN A 75 1.94 -4.71 5.87
N ILE A 76 1.19 -3.63 6.12
CA ILE A 76 0.31 -3.02 5.11
C ILE A 76 1.20 -2.27 4.14
N ILE A 77 1.06 -2.58 2.86
CA ILE A 77 1.79 -1.88 1.80
C ILE A 77 1.21 -0.47 1.72
N SER A 78 2.00 0.47 2.19
CA SER A 78 1.63 1.87 2.35
C SER A 78 2.87 2.72 2.11
N LEU A 79 2.66 4.02 1.90
CA LEU A 79 3.72 5.00 1.83
C LEU A 79 4.58 5.00 3.10
N GLN A 80 4.01 4.61 4.25
CA GLN A 80 4.77 4.42 5.49
C GLN A 80 5.83 3.32 5.37
N LEU A 81 5.52 2.22 4.65
CA LEU A 81 6.48 1.15 4.40
C LEU A 81 7.63 1.63 3.52
N PHE A 82 7.33 2.43 2.49
CA PHE A 82 8.35 3.08 1.66
C PHE A 82 9.27 3.99 2.48
N ASN A 83 8.69 4.84 3.34
CA ASN A 83 9.46 5.72 4.22
C ASN A 83 10.36 4.91 5.16
N SER A 84 9.84 3.84 5.77
CA SER A 84 10.62 2.96 6.64
C SER A 84 11.80 2.32 5.91
N VAL A 85 11.62 1.91 4.65
CA VAL A 85 12.69 1.35 3.82
C VAL A 85 13.78 2.40 3.56
N ILE A 86 13.41 3.61 3.16
CA ILE A 86 14.37 4.71 2.95
C ILE A 86 15.16 5.03 4.23
N PHE A 87 14.47 5.17 5.36
CA PHE A 87 15.12 5.43 6.65
C PHE A 87 16.11 4.32 7.03
N THR A 88 15.73 3.06 6.80
CA THR A 88 16.61 1.92 7.06
C THR A 88 17.84 1.96 6.16
N CYS A 89 17.68 2.23 4.85
CA CYS A 89 18.80 2.40 3.93
C CYS A 89 19.72 3.53 4.36
N TYR A 90 19.18 4.68 4.75
CA TYR A 90 19.96 5.82 5.25
C TYR A 90 20.74 5.47 6.52
N ASN A 91 20.10 4.81 7.49
CA ASN A 91 20.75 4.40 8.73
C ASN A 91 21.90 3.41 8.48
N ILE A 92 21.70 2.42 7.61
CA ILE A 92 22.75 1.47 7.25
C ILE A 92 23.92 2.20 6.57
N LEU A 93 23.64 3.08 5.61
CA LEU A 93 24.67 3.86 4.93
C LEU A 93 25.43 4.77 5.91
N SER A 94 24.72 5.42 6.83
CA SER A 94 25.31 6.27 7.86
C SER A 94 26.28 5.48 8.75
N VAL A 95 25.86 4.30 9.24
CA VAL A 95 26.71 3.41 10.04
C VAL A 95 27.93 2.93 9.24
N MET A 96 27.74 2.50 7.99
CA MET A 96 28.84 2.04 7.14
C MET A 96 29.88 3.13 6.86
N LEU A 97 29.43 4.36 6.62
CA LEU A 97 30.33 5.49 6.44
C LEU A 97 31.09 5.78 7.75
N ASN A 98 30.40 5.79 8.89
CA ASN A 98 31.01 6.08 10.18
C ASN A 98 32.08 5.04 10.58
N ILE A 99 31.85 3.75 10.29
CA ILE A 99 32.86 2.68 10.51
C ILE A 99 34.09 2.87 9.62
N ARG A 100 33.92 3.40 8.40
CA ARG A 100 35.01 3.57 7.43
C ARG A 100 35.91 4.77 7.73
N PHE A 101 35.43 5.76 8.49
CA PHE A 101 36.17 6.96 8.87
C PHE A 101 36.79 6.88 10.28
N LYS A 102 36.76 5.71 10.92
CA LYS A 102 37.40 5.40 12.20
C LYS A 102 38.52 4.39 12.00
#